data_AF-A0A947BVF3-F1
#
_entry.id   AF-A0A947BVF3-F1
#
_cell.length_a   1.000
_cell.length_b   1.000
_cell.length_c   1.000
_cell.angle_alpha   90.00
_cell.angle_beta   90.00
_cell.angle_gamma   90.00
#
_symmetry.space_group_name_H-M   'P 1'
#
loop_
_entity.id
_entity.type
_entity.pdbx_description
1 polymer ?
#
loop_
_entity_poly.entity_id
_entity_poly.type
_entity_poly.pdbx_seq_one_letter_code
_entity_poly.pdbx_strand_id
1 'polypeptide(L)'
;LKRERAAGLINAALRRFARDSNELLSHALAHDEGRYVQPQWLIDRMRADWPERWSGALAASLEQPPMWLRVNASRTTPAEYRERLLAEAGVDATLHDAFPDALRLERPMAVSALPGFAAGDVSVQDAAAQLAADLLASEPGMRVLDACAAPGGKTLHLLERAGGQLDLVAVDADAARNTLVEDNLARVGYGAEVLTEDALKIEPWAGERRFDRILVDAPCSATGVIRRHPDIKFLRRAKDIRPLSEQQLAMLDSLWPLLAPNGRLLYATCSMLRQENDAVVSRFLDAHPNAAVIEAGPEPAMRCTVPFDGPGLQLLPGAADTDGFYYALMERKV
;
A
#
# COMPACT_ATOMS: atom_id res chain seq x y z
N LEU A 1 -35.84 1.19 10.55
CA LEU A 1 -35.55 0.91 11.98
C LEU A 1 -36.22 1.98 12.87
N LYS A 2 -37.49 1.80 13.29
CA LYS A 2 -38.12 2.63 14.33
C LYS A 2 -38.05 1.90 15.66
N ARG A 3 -36.96 2.09 16.42
CA ARG A 3 -36.82 1.57 17.79
C ARG A 3 -36.95 2.72 18.81
N GLU A 4 -38.16 3.24 18.99
CA GLU A 4 -38.46 4.29 19.98
C GLU A 4 -38.07 3.89 21.42
N ARG A 5 -38.02 2.58 21.72
CA ARG A 5 -37.67 2.02 23.03
C ARG A 5 -36.25 2.32 23.53
N ALA A 6 -35.32 2.76 22.66
CA ALA A 6 -33.95 3.07 23.06
C ALA A 6 -33.68 4.58 23.25
N ALA A 7 -34.62 5.46 22.87
CA ALA A 7 -34.39 6.91 22.87
C ALA A 7 -34.05 7.45 24.27
N GLY A 8 -34.75 6.96 25.31
CA GLY A 8 -34.49 7.33 26.70
C GLY A 8 -33.08 6.93 27.17
N LEU A 9 -32.64 5.72 26.82
CA LEU A 9 -31.29 5.23 27.14
C LEU A 9 -30.20 6.03 26.42
N ILE A 10 -30.37 6.30 25.12
CA ILE A 10 -29.43 7.10 24.32
C ILE A 10 -29.29 8.51 24.91
N ASN A 11 -30.41 9.17 25.18
CA ASN A 11 -30.39 10.51 25.77
C ASN A 11 -29.75 10.50 27.17
N ALA A 12 -30.03 9.49 28.00
CA ALA A 12 -29.41 9.36 29.32
C ALA A 12 -27.88 9.15 29.21
N ALA A 13 -27.42 8.30 28.29
CA ALA A 13 -26.01 8.04 28.05
C ALA A 13 -25.27 9.29 27.54
N LEU A 14 -25.83 9.99 26.55
CA LEU A 14 -25.25 11.23 26.00
C LEU A 14 -25.22 12.35 27.06
N ARG A 15 -26.29 12.51 27.86
CA ARG A 15 -26.32 13.50 28.96
C ARG A 15 -25.31 13.17 30.04
N ARG A 16 -25.13 11.89 30.36
CA ARG A 16 -24.10 11.47 31.31
C ARG A 16 -22.71 11.79 30.77
N PHE A 17 -22.42 11.41 29.52
CA PHE A 17 -21.15 11.76 28.89
C PHE A 17 -20.92 13.28 28.89
N ALA A 18 -21.92 14.10 28.53
CA ALA A 18 -21.77 15.55 28.55
C ALA A 18 -21.51 16.16 29.94
N ARG A 19 -22.00 15.53 31.02
CA ARG A 19 -21.70 15.95 32.40
C ARG A 19 -20.34 15.47 32.88
N ASP A 20 -19.98 14.25 32.52
CA ASP A 20 -18.84 13.52 33.09
C ASP A 20 -17.65 13.45 32.09
N SER A 21 -17.70 14.19 30.97
CA SER A 21 -16.80 14.01 29.82
C SER A 21 -15.33 14.16 30.18
N ASN A 22 -15.01 15.15 31.00
CA ASN A 22 -13.63 15.43 31.38
C ASN A 22 -13.00 14.24 32.11
N GLU A 23 -13.70 13.69 33.12
CA GLU A 23 -13.22 12.53 33.89
C GLU A 23 -13.12 11.28 33.01
N LEU A 24 -14.15 11.01 32.20
CA LEU A 24 -14.19 9.85 31.30
C LEU A 24 -13.07 9.90 30.26
N LEU A 25 -12.82 11.06 29.67
CA LEU A 25 -11.73 11.25 28.70
C LEU A 25 -10.37 11.16 29.38
N SER A 26 -10.19 11.75 30.57
CA SER A 26 -8.94 11.61 31.33
C SER A 26 -8.65 10.14 31.66
N HIS A 27 -9.66 9.36 32.07
CA HIS A 27 -9.50 7.93 32.34
C HIS A 27 -9.16 7.13 31.08
N ALA A 28 -9.81 7.42 29.95
CA ALA A 28 -9.52 6.75 28.68
C ALA A 28 -8.09 7.06 28.19
N LEU A 29 -7.69 8.34 28.21
CA LEU A 29 -6.39 8.81 27.73
C LEU A 29 -5.21 8.46 28.66
N ALA A 30 -5.49 7.95 29.86
CA ALA A 30 -4.49 7.41 30.78
C ALA A 30 -3.95 6.04 30.35
N HIS A 31 -4.63 5.35 29.43
CA HIS A 31 -4.24 4.04 28.93
C HIS A 31 -3.91 4.12 27.43
N ASP A 32 -2.95 3.31 26.97
CA ASP A 32 -2.50 3.33 25.57
C ASP A 32 -3.64 2.98 24.59
N GLU A 33 -4.53 2.04 24.94
CA GLU A 33 -5.70 1.70 24.11
C GLU A 33 -6.59 2.91 23.86
N GLY A 34 -6.80 3.76 24.88
CA GLY A 34 -7.61 4.98 24.74
C GLY A 34 -6.86 6.12 24.08
N ARG A 35 -5.55 6.27 24.36
CA ARG A 35 -4.69 7.30 23.76
C ARG A 35 -4.50 7.09 22.26
N TYR A 36 -4.20 5.86 21.85
CA TYR A 36 -3.92 5.52 20.46
C TYR A 36 -5.12 4.93 19.73
N VAL A 37 -6.24 4.68 20.42
CA VAL A 37 -7.46 4.09 19.84
C VAL A 37 -7.13 2.85 19.02
N GLN A 38 -6.23 2.00 19.54
CA GLN A 38 -5.80 0.74 18.95
C GLN A 38 -6.02 -0.41 19.94
N PRO A 39 -6.24 -1.64 19.46
CA PRO A 39 -6.33 -2.79 20.35
C PRO A 39 -4.98 -3.10 20.99
N GLN A 40 -4.98 -3.52 22.27
CA GLN A 40 -3.75 -3.77 23.03
C GLN A 40 -2.76 -4.69 22.31
N TRP A 41 -3.23 -5.74 21.61
CA TRP A 41 -2.35 -6.67 20.90
C TRP A 41 -1.51 -5.99 19.81
N LEU A 42 -2.05 -4.97 19.15
CA LEU A 42 -1.34 -4.23 18.11
C LEU A 42 -0.35 -3.25 18.75
N ILE A 43 -0.72 -2.62 19.86
CA ILE A 43 0.19 -1.75 20.64
C ILE A 43 1.41 -2.55 21.10
N ASP A 44 1.20 -3.74 21.67
CA ASP A 44 2.27 -4.60 22.15
C ASP A 44 3.20 -5.04 21.00
N ARG A 45 2.64 -5.37 19.83
CA ARG A 45 3.42 -5.70 18.64
C ARG A 45 4.22 -4.52 18.11
N MET A 46 3.60 -3.35 17.97
CA MET A 46 4.29 -2.15 17.51
C MET A 46 5.42 -1.76 18.47
N ARG A 47 5.22 -1.89 19.78
CA ARG A 47 6.27 -1.64 20.79
C ARG A 47 7.44 -2.62 20.67
N ALA A 48 7.17 -3.88 20.36
CA ALA A 48 8.21 -4.89 20.16
C ALA A 48 8.98 -4.67 18.85
N ASP A 49 8.26 -4.41 17.76
CA ASP A 49 8.83 -4.26 16.42
C ASP A 49 9.56 -2.92 16.24
N TRP A 50 9.03 -1.84 16.84
CA TRP A 50 9.49 -0.47 16.67
C TRP A 50 9.63 0.30 18.01
N PRO A 51 10.50 -0.11 18.95
CA PRO A 51 10.54 0.43 20.32
C PRO A 51 10.66 1.96 20.43
N GLU A 52 11.34 2.59 19.47
CA GLU A 52 11.56 4.04 19.44
C GLU A 52 10.52 4.82 18.64
N ARG A 53 9.71 4.13 17.82
CA ARG A 53 8.82 4.77 16.82
C ARG A 53 7.34 4.38 16.96
N TRP A 54 7.02 3.36 17.76
CA TRP A 54 5.68 2.80 17.85
C TRP A 54 4.62 3.85 18.18
N SER A 55 4.89 4.74 19.14
CA SER A 55 3.93 5.74 19.61
C SER A 55 3.63 6.79 18.56
N GLY A 56 4.66 7.24 17.82
CA GLY A 56 4.52 8.18 16.71
C GLY A 56 3.74 7.56 15.54
N ALA A 57 4.07 6.32 15.17
CA ALA A 57 3.36 5.60 14.11
C ALA A 57 1.87 5.40 14.46
N LEU A 58 1.56 5.01 15.70
CA LEU A 58 0.18 4.86 16.15
C LEU A 58 -0.58 6.18 16.24
N ALA A 59 0.09 7.27 16.62
CA ALA A 59 -0.51 8.60 16.61
C ALA A 59 -0.85 9.05 15.18
N ALA A 60 0.09 8.91 14.24
CA ALA A 60 -0.12 9.23 12.83
C ALA A 60 -1.21 8.35 12.18
N SER A 61 -1.41 7.13 12.69
CA SER A 61 -2.51 6.23 12.27
C SER A 61 -3.91 6.77 12.62
N LEU A 62 -4.01 7.76 13.51
CA LEU A 62 -5.27 8.41 13.90
C LEU A 62 -5.55 9.72 13.17
N GLU A 63 -4.56 10.25 12.47
CA GLU A 63 -4.71 11.50 11.73
C GLU A 63 -5.62 11.30 10.52
N GLN A 64 -6.25 12.39 10.06
CA GLN A 64 -6.98 12.31 8.80
C GLN A 64 -5.98 12.04 7.66
N PRO A 65 -6.25 11.03 6.81
CA PRO A 65 -5.29 10.65 5.81
C PRO A 65 -5.21 11.72 4.70
N PRO A 66 -4.01 12.13 4.28
CA PRO A 66 -3.87 13.02 3.14
C PRO A 66 -4.39 12.34 1.86
N MET A 67 -4.93 13.16 0.95
CA MET A 67 -5.26 12.70 -0.39
C MET A 67 -4.04 12.87 -1.29
N TRP A 68 -3.35 11.77 -1.52
CA TRP A 68 -2.25 11.69 -2.47
C TRP A 68 -2.76 11.33 -3.86
N LEU A 69 -2.24 12.05 -4.84
CA LEU A 69 -2.42 11.81 -6.25
C LEU A 69 -1.11 11.28 -6.84
N ARG A 70 -1.23 10.41 -7.84
CA ARG A 70 -0.15 10.07 -8.76
C ARG A 70 -0.45 10.71 -10.11
N VAL A 71 0.40 11.62 -10.55
CA VAL A 71 0.32 12.25 -11.87
C VAL A 71 0.88 11.29 -12.91
N ASN A 72 0.15 11.10 -14.01
CA ASN A 72 0.61 10.25 -15.10
C ASN A 72 1.73 10.96 -15.87
N ALA A 73 2.96 10.52 -15.64
CA ALA A 73 4.17 11.12 -16.21
C ALA A 73 4.23 11.08 -17.76
N SER A 74 3.43 10.22 -18.42
CA SER A 74 3.33 10.20 -19.88
C SER A 74 2.49 11.35 -20.46
N ARG A 75 1.77 12.08 -19.61
CA ARG A 75 0.79 13.11 -20.03
C ARG A 75 1.19 14.52 -19.60
N THR A 76 1.72 14.67 -18.39
CA THR A 76 2.11 15.97 -17.81
C THR A 76 3.08 15.77 -16.66
N THR A 77 3.65 16.87 -16.17
CA THR A 77 4.45 16.87 -14.95
C THR A 77 3.60 17.21 -13.71
N PRO A 78 4.01 16.78 -12.50
CA PRO A 78 3.34 17.18 -11.26
C PRO A 78 3.28 18.69 -11.04
N ALA A 79 4.31 19.43 -11.47
CA ALA A 79 4.33 20.88 -11.37
C ALA A 79 3.24 21.53 -12.23
N GLU A 80 3.13 21.12 -13.51
CA GLU A 80 2.07 21.58 -14.41
C GLU A 80 0.69 21.14 -13.95
N TYR A 81 0.54 19.90 -13.46
CA TYR A 81 -0.74 19.41 -12.95
C TYR A 81 -1.18 20.20 -11.70
N ARG A 82 -0.25 20.56 -10.80
CA ARG A 82 -0.54 21.42 -9.64
C ARG A 82 -1.07 22.78 -10.06
N GLU A 83 -0.44 23.42 -11.04
CA GLU A 83 -0.91 24.70 -11.58
C GLU A 83 -2.33 24.59 -12.15
N ARG A 84 -2.59 23.52 -12.92
CA ARG A 84 -3.92 23.22 -13.46
C ARG A 84 -4.96 22.98 -12.36
N LEU A 85 -4.60 22.22 -11.33
CA LEU A 85 -5.47 21.96 -10.19
C LEU A 85 -5.86 23.24 -9.47
N LEU A 86 -4.91 24.15 -9.24
CA LEU A 86 -5.18 25.44 -8.62
C LEU A 86 -6.09 26.30 -9.51
N ALA A 87 -5.85 26.34 -10.81
CA ALA A 87 -6.62 27.15 -11.75
C ALA A 87 -8.06 26.65 -11.94
N GLU A 88 -8.26 25.33 -12.07
CA GLU A 88 -9.56 24.75 -12.43
C GLU A 88 -10.41 24.33 -11.22
N ALA A 89 -9.77 23.86 -10.14
CA ALA A 89 -10.46 23.37 -8.95
C ALA A 89 -10.28 24.26 -7.71
N GLY A 90 -9.39 25.26 -7.77
CA GLY A 90 -9.11 26.16 -6.65
C GLY A 90 -8.46 25.46 -5.44
N VAL A 91 -7.85 24.29 -5.65
CA VAL A 91 -7.18 23.48 -4.62
C VAL A 91 -5.68 23.50 -4.90
N ASP A 92 -4.86 23.86 -3.92
CA ASP A 92 -3.40 23.71 -4.03
C ASP A 92 -2.96 22.31 -3.58
N ALA A 93 -1.75 21.92 -3.99
CA ALA A 93 -1.13 20.66 -3.62
C ALA A 93 0.38 20.86 -3.38
N THR A 94 0.96 20.02 -2.53
CA THR A 94 2.40 20.01 -2.28
C THR A 94 3.08 18.88 -3.02
N LEU A 95 4.16 19.20 -3.72
CA LEU A 95 5.11 18.25 -4.30
C LEU A 95 5.92 17.55 -3.21
N HIS A 96 6.49 16.39 -3.52
CA HIS A 96 7.35 15.68 -2.60
C HIS A 96 8.58 15.08 -3.31
N ASP A 97 9.78 15.48 -2.89
CA ASP A 97 11.04 15.08 -3.56
C ASP A 97 11.29 13.57 -3.56
N ALA A 98 10.77 12.85 -2.54
CA ALA A 98 10.85 11.39 -2.48
C ALA A 98 9.94 10.66 -3.47
N PHE A 99 8.88 11.30 -3.94
CA PHE A 99 7.82 10.67 -4.70
C PHE A 99 7.54 11.54 -5.92
N PRO A 100 8.34 11.39 -7.00
CA PRO A 100 8.41 12.38 -8.06
C PRO A 100 7.10 12.55 -8.83
N ASP A 101 6.22 11.54 -8.85
CA ASP A 101 4.90 11.64 -9.51
C ASP A 101 3.80 12.08 -8.52
N ALA A 102 4.12 12.27 -7.25
CA ALA A 102 3.13 12.45 -6.19
C ALA A 102 2.76 13.92 -5.96
N LEU A 103 1.47 14.16 -5.76
CA LEU A 103 0.93 15.42 -5.27
C LEU A 103 0.06 15.17 -4.05
N ARG A 104 0.34 15.85 -2.94
CA ARG A 104 -0.52 15.84 -1.77
C ARG A 104 -1.46 17.02 -1.80
N LEU A 105 -2.77 16.78 -1.89
CA LEU A 105 -3.76 17.85 -1.87
C LEU A 105 -3.80 18.55 -0.50
N GLU A 106 -3.94 19.87 -0.50
CA GLU A 106 -4.21 20.64 0.74
C GLU A 106 -5.53 20.22 1.39
N ARG A 107 -6.53 19.88 0.56
CA ARG A 107 -7.82 19.35 1.01
C ARG A 107 -8.32 18.23 0.09
N PRO A 108 -8.81 17.10 0.64
CA PRO A 108 -9.40 16.04 -0.17
C PRO A 108 -10.61 16.51 -0.97
N MET A 109 -10.82 15.92 -2.14
CA MET A 109 -11.96 16.22 -3.02
C MET A 109 -12.43 14.97 -3.78
N ALA A 110 -13.64 15.02 -4.34
CA ALA A 110 -14.16 13.93 -5.15
C ALA A 110 -13.32 13.76 -6.44
N VAL A 111 -13.09 12.52 -6.86
CA VAL A 111 -12.31 12.22 -8.08
C VAL A 111 -12.93 12.82 -9.34
N SER A 112 -14.26 12.97 -9.38
CA SER A 112 -14.97 13.61 -10.49
C SER A 112 -14.68 15.11 -10.62
N ALA A 113 -14.14 15.73 -9.58
CA ALA A 113 -13.75 17.14 -9.57
C ALA A 113 -12.24 17.34 -9.79
N LEU A 114 -11.46 16.27 -9.95
CA LEU A 114 -10.05 16.35 -10.31
C LEU A 114 -9.89 16.58 -11.83
N PRO A 115 -9.21 17.67 -12.25
CA PRO A 115 -8.96 17.94 -13.67
C PRO A 115 -8.27 16.78 -14.38
N GLY A 116 -8.90 16.24 -15.43
CA GLY A 116 -8.32 15.15 -16.24
C GLY A 116 -8.35 13.75 -15.60
N PHE A 117 -9.02 13.55 -14.45
CA PHE A 117 -9.11 12.21 -13.84
C PHE A 117 -9.77 11.18 -14.75
N ALA A 118 -10.89 11.54 -15.39
CA ALA A 118 -11.58 10.68 -16.36
C ALA A 118 -10.76 10.44 -17.64
N ALA A 119 -9.83 11.34 -17.96
CA ALA A 119 -8.91 11.21 -19.09
C ALA A 119 -7.67 10.38 -18.76
N GLY A 120 -7.42 10.05 -17.49
CA GLY A 120 -6.24 9.28 -17.06
C GLY A 120 -4.99 10.11 -16.78
N ASP A 121 -5.12 11.43 -16.64
CA ASP A 121 -4.00 12.33 -16.33
C ASP A 121 -3.48 12.15 -14.90
N VAL A 122 -4.33 11.61 -14.02
CA VAL A 122 -4.04 11.42 -12.61
C VAL A 122 -4.78 10.18 -12.07
N SER A 123 -4.24 9.60 -11.00
CA SER A 123 -4.87 8.55 -10.21
C SER A 123 -4.76 8.88 -8.71
N VAL A 124 -5.70 8.37 -7.90
CA VAL A 124 -5.59 8.46 -6.43
C VAL A 124 -4.77 7.29 -5.94
N GLN A 125 -3.60 7.56 -5.35
CA GLN A 125 -2.72 6.53 -4.81
C GLN A 125 -1.81 7.15 -3.74
N ASP A 126 -1.71 6.50 -2.58
CA ASP A 126 -0.77 6.92 -1.53
C ASP A 126 0.67 6.94 -2.06
N ALA A 127 1.45 7.94 -1.65
CA ALA A 127 2.81 8.11 -2.13
C ALA A 127 3.72 6.93 -1.77
N ALA A 128 3.51 6.24 -0.65
CA ALA A 128 4.21 4.99 -0.37
C ALA A 128 3.92 3.95 -1.47
N ALA A 129 2.65 3.72 -1.82
CA ALA A 129 2.31 2.73 -2.84
C ALA A 129 2.90 3.06 -4.23
N GLN A 130 3.19 4.33 -4.52
CA GLN A 130 3.85 4.78 -5.76
C GLN A 130 5.31 4.33 -5.85
N LEU A 131 6.02 4.20 -4.73
CA LEU A 131 7.43 3.80 -4.69
C LEU A 131 7.69 2.42 -5.31
N ALA A 132 6.67 1.54 -5.33
CA ALA A 132 6.79 0.19 -5.85
C ALA A 132 7.23 0.14 -7.33
N ALA A 133 6.71 1.04 -8.18
CA ALA A 133 7.07 1.07 -9.59
C ALA A 133 8.54 1.48 -9.79
N ASP A 134 9.01 2.46 -9.01
CA ASP A 134 10.38 2.95 -9.06
C ASP A 134 11.39 1.91 -8.55
N LEU A 135 11.04 1.17 -7.50
CA LEU A 135 11.87 0.08 -6.98
C LEU A 135 11.97 -1.10 -7.96
N LEU A 136 10.85 -1.47 -8.60
CA LEU A 136 10.86 -2.60 -9.53
C LEU A 136 11.64 -2.27 -10.82
N ALA A 137 11.67 -0.99 -11.20
CA ALA A 137 12.44 -0.46 -12.34
C ALA A 137 12.22 -1.30 -13.61
N SER A 138 10.95 -1.44 -13.99
CA SER A 138 10.54 -2.12 -15.23
C SER A 138 10.81 -1.21 -16.42
N GLU A 139 11.44 -1.76 -17.46
CA GLU A 139 11.79 -1.03 -18.69
C GLU A 139 10.89 -1.44 -19.86
N PRO A 140 10.73 -0.59 -20.89
CA PRO A 140 10.03 -0.95 -22.12
C PRO A 140 10.52 -2.28 -22.72
N GLY A 141 9.57 -3.13 -23.11
CA GLY A 141 9.81 -4.47 -23.70
C GLY A 141 9.91 -5.60 -22.68
N MET A 142 10.01 -5.32 -21.38
CA MET A 142 10.04 -6.35 -20.34
C MET A 142 8.68 -7.05 -20.18
N ARG A 143 8.74 -8.34 -19.83
CA ARG A 143 7.58 -9.11 -19.36
C ARG A 143 7.44 -8.96 -17.86
N VAL A 144 6.28 -8.47 -17.40
CA VAL A 144 6.05 -8.09 -16.01
C VAL A 144 4.79 -8.77 -15.48
N LEU A 145 4.89 -9.37 -14.29
CA LEU A 145 3.73 -9.86 -13.55
C LEU A 145 3.41 -8.90 -12.41
N ASP A 146 2.15 -8.48 -12.30
CA ASP A 146 1.59 -7.84 -11.11
C ASP A 146 0.66 -8.84 -10.42
N ALA A 147 1.12 -9.44 -9.31
CA ALA A 147 0.37 -10.41 -8.53
C ALA A 147 -0.40 -9.72 -7.39
N CYS A 148 -1.68 -10.07 -7.26
CA CYS A 148 -2.66 -9.38 -6.42
C CYS A 148 -2.91 -7.94 -6.88
N ALA A 149 -3.04 -7.78 -8.21
CA ALA A 149 -3.00 -6.49 -8.89
C ALA A 149 -4.15 -5.55 -8.53
N ALA A 150 -5.33 -6.07 -8.13
CA ALA A 150 -6.50 -5.22 -7.98
C ALA A 150 -6.34 -4.23 -6.81
N PRO A 151 -6.81 -2.97 -6.94
CA PRO A 151 -7.63 -2.42 -8.03
C PRO A 151 -6.85 -1.87 -9.25
N GLY A 152 -5.57 -2.19 -9.41
CA GLY A 152 -4.79 -1.87 -10.60
C GLY A 152 -3.92 -0.62 -10.49
N GLY A 153 -3.83 -0.02 -9.30
CA GLY A 153 -3.05 1.20 -9.09
C GLY A 153 -1.57 1.02 -9.45
N LYS A 154 -0.94 -0.05 -8.95
CA LYS A 154 0.48 -0.35 -9.24
C LYS A 154 0.67 -0.86 -10.67
N THR A 155 -0.27 -1.66 -11.19
CA THR A 155 -0.34 -2.06 -12.61
C THR A 155 -0.23 -0.86 -13.55
N LEU A 156 -1.08 0.15 -13.33
CA LEU A 156 -1.06 1.37 -14.12
C LEU A 156 0.27 2.11 -13.98
N HIS A 157 0.83 2.20 -12.77
CA HIS A 157 2.10 2.93 -12.56
C HIS A 157 3.26 2.28 -13.30
N LEU A 158 3.33 0.95 -13.31
CA LEU A 158 4.33 0.20 -14.08
C LEU A 158 4.21 0.51 -15.58
N LEU A 159 2.98 0.53 -16.12
CA LEU A 159 2.73 0.90 -17.51
C LEU A 159 3.10 2.36 -17.80
N GLU A 160 2.74 3.29 -16.92
CA GLU A 160 3.08 4.71 -17.06
C GLU A 160 4.59 4.93 -17.12
N ARG A 161 5.36 4.27 -16.24
CA ARG A 161 6.84 4.36 -16.20
C ARG A 161 7.50 3.82 -17.47
N ALA A 162 6.94 2.76 -18.05
CA ALA A 162 7.45 2.15 -19.26
C ALA A 162 6.79 2.68 -20.55
N GLY A 163 6.04 3.79 -20.48
CA GLY A 163 5.37 4.39 -21.64
C GLY A 163 4.38 3.45 -22.33
N GLY A 164 3.72 2.58 -21.56
CA GLY A 164 2.75 1.59 -22.04
C GLY A 164 3.34 0.38 -22.76
N GLN A 165 4.66 0.21 -22.73
CA GLN A 165 5.37 -0.80 -23.53
C GLN A 165 5.80 -2.02 -22.71
N LEU A 166 5.00 -2.46 -21.74
CA LEU A 166 5.24 -3.71 -21.01
C LEU A 166 4.40 -4.83 -21.58
N ASP A 167 4.97 -6.03 -21.64
CA ASP A 167 4.22 -7.28 -21.73
C ASP A 167 3.74 -7.62 -20.31
N LEU A 168 2.69 -6.90 -19.86
CA LEU A 168 2.20 -6.95 -18.49
C LEU A 168 1.03 -7.92 -18.35
N VAL A 169 1.16 -8.81 -17.36
CA VAL A 169 0.07 -9.67 -16.88
C VAL A 169 -0.29 -9.25 -15.45
N ALA A 170 -1.56 -8.95 -15.22
CA ALA A 170 -2.13 -8.61 -13.92
C ALA A 170 -3.01 -9.77 -13.43
N VAL A 171 -2.74 -10.25 -12.22
CA VAL A 171 -3.47 -11.40 -11.63
C VAL A 171 -4.08 -10.99 -10.29
N ASP A 172 -5.35 -11.31 -10.09
CA ASP A 172 -6.01 -11.26 -8.78
C ASP A 172 -7.00 -12.42 -8.65
N ALA A 173 -7.17 -12.96 -7.45
CA ALA A 173 -8.06 -14.10 -7.22
C ALA A 173 -9.55 -13.72 -7.29
N ASP A 174 -9.88 -12.43 -7.21
CA ASP A 174 -11.26 -11.93 -7.20
C ASP A 174 -11.64 -11.29 -8.55
N ALA A 175 -12.50 -12.00 -9.29
CA ALA A 175 -13.03 -11.52 -10.58
C ALA A 175 -13.72 -10.15 -10.48
N ALA A 176 -14.42 -9.86 -9.38
CA ALA A 176 -15.10 -8.58 -9.20
C ALA A 176 -14.12 -7.45 -8.92
N ARG A 177 -12.95 -7.74 -8.34
CA ARG A 177 -11.89 -6.75 -8.17
C ARG A 177 -11.11 -6.54 -9.48
N ASN A 178 -10.99 -7.57 -10.32
CA ASN A 178 -10.37 -7.44 -11.65
C ASN A 178 -11.12 -6.48 -12.58
N THR A 179 -12.45 -6.34 -12.47
CA THR A 179 -13.17 -5.34 -13.27
C THR A 179 -12.67 -3.93 -12.98
N LEU A 180 -12.22 -3.64 -11.75
CA LEU A 180 -11.62 -2.35 -11.39
C LEU A 180 -10.27 -2.13 -12.06
N VAL A 181 -9.50 -3.20 -12.29
CA VAL A 181 -8.23 -3.15 -13.04
C VAL A 181 -8.53 -2.82 -14.50
N GLU A 182 -9.47 -3.53 -15.10
CA GLU A 182 -9.91 -3.30 -16.49
C GLU A 182 -10.46 -1.89 -16.70
N ASP A 183 -11.33 -1.41 -15.81
CA ASP A 183 -11.88 -0.05 -15.83
C ASP A 183 -10.76 1.01 -15.76
N ASN A 184 -9.75 0.78 -14.92
CA ASN A 184 -8.61 1.67 -14.78
C ASN A 184 -7.69 1.66 -16.01
N LEU A 185 -7.41 0.47 -16.57
CA LEU A 185 -6.67 0.31 -17.82
C LEU A 185 -7.37 1.04 -18.97
N ALA A 186 -8.68 0.84 -19.12
CA ALA A 186 -9.51 1.49 -20.12
C ALA A 186 -9.54 3.02 -19.95
N ARG A 187 -9.69 3.50 -18.71
CA ARG A 187 -9.69 4.94 -18.39
C ARG A 187 -8.39 5.63 -18.79
N VAL A 188 -7.24 5.00 -18.53
CA VAL A 188 -5.93 5.60 -18.80
C VAL A 188 -5.48 5.37 -20.24
N GLY A 189 -6.01 4.34 -20.91
CA GLY A 189 -5.70 3.99 -22.29
C GLY A 189 -4.50 3.05 -22.43
N TYR A 190 -4.26 2.18 -21.45
CA TYR A 190 -3.24 1.13 -21.53
C TYR A 190 -3.87 -0.25 -21.69
N GLY A 191 -3.11 -1.18 -22.27
CA GLY A 191 -3.47 -2.60 -22.35
C GLY A 191 -2.59 -3.44 -21.43
N ALA A 192 -3.20 -4.45 -20.81
CA ALA A 192 -2.53 -5.52 -20.09
C ALA A 192 -3.41 -6.77 -20.14
N GLU A 193 -2.81 -7.95 -19.99
CA GLU A 193 -3.57 -9.17 -19.79
C GLU A 193 -4.05 -9.23 -18.33
N VAL A 194 -5.36 -9.36 -18.11
CA VAL A 194 -5.94 -9.42 -16.76
C VAL A 194 -6.53 -10.81 -16.56
N LEU A 195 -6.04 -11.54 -15.55
CA LEU A 195 -6.43 -12.92 -15.28
C LEU A 195 -6.99 -13.06 -13.87
N THR A 196 -8.06 -13.83 -13.73
CA THR A 196 -8.60 -14.22 -12.42
C THR A 196 -7.99 -15.55 -12.00
N GLU A 197 -6.88 -15.48 -11.28
CA GLU A 197 -6.16 -16.65 -10.77
C GLU A 197 -5.66 -16.43 -9.34
N ASP A 198 -5.47 -17.53 -8.62
CA ASP A 198 -4.85 -17.53 -7.30
C ASP A 198 -3.33 -17.53 -7.47
N ALA A 199 -2.64 -16.49 -6.98
CA ALA A 199 -1.18 -16.38 -7.05
C ALA A 199 -0.46 -17.52 -6.29
N LEU A 200 -1.14 -18.25 -5.41
CA LEU A 200 -0.63 -19.48 -4.78
C LEU A 200 -0.58 -20.69 -5.73
N LYS A 201 -1.26 -20.61 -6.88
CA LYS A 201 -1.47 -21.70 -7.83
C LYS A 201 -1.54 -21.16 -9.27
N ILE A 202 -0.51 -20.44 -9.71
CA ILE A 202 -0.48 -19.93 -11.08
C ILE A 202 -0.36 -21.10 -12.07
N GLU A 203 -1.19 -21.04 -13.11
CA GLU A 203 -1.30 -22.09 -14.13
C GLU A 203 -0.07 -22.13 -15.09
N PRO A 204 0.10 -23.22 -15.87
CA PRO A 204 1.29 -23.46 -16.70
C PRO A 204 1.59 -22.43 -17.79
N TRP A 205 0.66 -21.53 -18.15
CA TRP A 205 0.89 -20.48 -19.16
C TRP A 205 2.04 -19.53 -18.77
N ALA A 206 2.29 -19.38 -17.47
CA ALA A 206 3.45 -18.65 -16.95
C ALA A 206 4.78 -19.39 -17.20
N GLY A 207 4.74 -20.69 -17.48
CA GLY A 207 5.92 -21.52 -17.74
C GLY A 207 6.49 -21.42 -19.16
N GLU A 208 5.74 -20.87 -20.12
CA GLU A 208 6.18 -20.77 -21.53
C GLU A 208 7.26 -19.70 -21.73
N ARG A 209 7.20 -18.60 -20.95
CA ARG A 209 8.21 -17.54 -20.93
C ARG A 209 8.29 -16.92 -19.54
N ARG A 210 9.49 -16.88 -18.96
CA ARG A 210 9.70 -16.31 -17.62
C ARG A 210 9.49 -14.80 -17.61
N PHE A 211 9.17 -14.25 -16.44
CA PHE A 211 9.02 -12.81 -16.22
C PHE A 211 10.37 -12.15 -15.93
N ASP A 212 10.61 -10.96 -16.48
CA ASP A 212 11.76 -10.14 -16.16
C ASP A 212 11.60 -9.45 -14.80
N ARG A 213 10.34 -9.12 -14.46
CA ARG A 213 9.92 -8.47 -13.22
C ARG A 213 8.65 -9.09 -12.66
N ILE A 214 8.59 -9.25 -11.35
CA ILE A 214 7.37 -9.65 -10.64
C ILE A 214 7.13 -8.66 -9.50
N LEU A 215 5.95 -8.05 -9.45
CA LEU A 215 5.44 -7.33 -8.29
C LEU A 215 4.51 -8.25 -7.50
N VAL A 216 4.71 -8.32 -6.18
CA VAL A 216 3.83 -9.04 -5.26
C VAL A 216 3.32 -8.05 -4.23
N ASP A 217 2.15 -7.46 -4.47
CA ASP A 217 1.44 -6.60 -3.50
C ASP A 217 0.59 -7.48 -2.58
N ALA A 218 1.24 -8.13 -1.63
CA ALA A 218 0.69 -9.30 -0.97
C ALA A 218 -0.52 -8.95 -0.07
N PRO A 219 -1.56 -9.79 -0.04
CA PRO A 219 -2.63 -9.69 0.94
C PRO A 219 -2.06 -9.70 2.36
N CYS A 220 -2.35 -8.67 3.14
CA CYS A 220 -1.75 -8.48 4.46
C CYS A 220 -2.78 -7.94 5.46
N SER A 221 -2.32 -7.68 6.69
CA SER A 221 -3.14 -7.15 7.76
C SER A 221 -3.62 -5.72 7.53
N ALA A 222 -3.00 -5.01 6.57
CA ALA A 222 -3.28 -3.61 6.23
C ALA A 222 -3.09 -2.65 7.42
N THR A 223 -2.28 -3.04 8.42
CA THR A 223 -2.04 -2.22 9.62
C THR A 223 -1.42 -0.85 9.30
N GLY A 224 -0.68 -0.71 8.20
CA GLY A 224 -0.09 0.56 7.76
C GLY A 224 -1.09 1.57 7.18
N VAL A 225 -2.30 1.14 6.83
CA VAL A 225 -3.33 2.01 6.22
C VAL A 225 -4.52 2.27 7.15
N ILE A 226 -4.38 2.06 8.47
CA ILE A 226 -5.45 2.27 9.46
C ILE A 226 -6.03 3.68 9.40
N ARG A 227 -5.22 4.71 9.11
CA ARG A 227 -5.72 6.09 8.96
C ARG A 227 -6.73 6.25 7.82
N ARG A 228 -6.67 5.39 6.78
CA ARG A 228 -7.62 5.34 5.67
C ARG A 228 -8.78 4.40 5.93
N HIS A 229 -8.50 3.29 6.61
CA HIS A 229 -9.44 2.21 6.91
C HIS A 229 -9.49 1.96 8.41
N PRO A 230 -10.15 2.85 9.18
CA PRO A 230 -10.16 2.78 10.64
C PRO A 230 -10.95 1.59 11.20
N ASP A 231 -11.66 0.84 10.35
CA ASP A 231 -12.32 -0.42 10.70
C ASP A 231 -11.35 -1.58 10.88
N ILE A 232 -10.15 -1.52 10.27
CA ILE A 232 -9.07 -2.52 10.40
C ILE A 232 -8.78 -2.84 11.87
N LYS A 233 -8.76 -1.83 12.75
CA LYS A 233 -8.48 -1.99 14.19
C LYS A 233 -9.51 -2.86 14.93
N PHE A 234 -10.71 -3.00 14.38
CA PHE A 234 -11.78 -3.84 14.94
C PHE A 234 -11.91 -5.17 14.21
N LEU A 235 -11.58 -5.20 12.92
CA LEU A 235 -11.72 -6.38 12.06
C LEU A 235 -10.50 -7.32 12.12
N ARG A 236 -9.32 -6.81 12.47
CA ARG A 236 -8.09 -7.60 12.61
C ARG A 236 -7.87 -8.06 14.05
N ARG A 237 -7.39 -9.28 14.20
CA ARG A 237 -7.06 -9.92 15.47
C ARG A 237 -5.63 -10.43 15.41
N ALA A 238 -4.97 -10.51 16.56
CA ALA A 238 -3.60 -11.05 16.66
C ALA A 238 -3.43 -12.43 15.99
N LYS A 239 -4.45 -13.29 16.07
CA LYS A 239 -4.43 -14.63 15.47
C LYS A 239 -4.48 -14.64 13.93
N ASP A 240 -4.87 -13.53 13.31
CA ASP A 240 -4.99 -13.43 11.85
C ASP A 240 -3.62 -13.19 11.19
N ILE A 241 -2.62 -12.69 11.93
CA ILE A 241 -1.31 -12.27 11.39
C ILE A 241 -0.49 -13.47 10.91
N ARG A 242 -0.46 -14.57 11.68
CA ARG A 242 0.32 -15.75 11.30
C ARG A 242 -0.19 -16.42 10.01
N PRO A 243 -1.50 -16.69 9.84
CA PRO A 243 -2.01 -17.21 8.58
C PRO A 243 -1.69 -16.32 7.38
N LEU A 244 -1.77 -14.98 7.54
CA LEU A 244 -1.40 -14.04 6.49
C LEU A 244 0.08 -14.15 6.11
N SER A 245 0.99 -14.21 7.09
CA SER A 245 2.41 -14.35 6.80
C SER A 245 2.81 -15.70 6.21
N GLU A 246 2.08 -16.77 6.54
CA GLU A 246 2.24 -18.08 5.91
C GLU A 246 1.74 -18.07 4.46
N GLN A 247 0.63 -17.39 4.19
CA GLN A 247 0.12 -17.22 2.83
C GLN A 247 1.06 -16.36 1.97
N GLN A 248 1.62 -15.28 2.53
CA GLN A 248 2.59 -14.41 1.86
C GLN A 248 3.85 -15.19 1.45
N LEU A 249 4.41 -16.01 2.35
CA LEU A 249 5.55 -16.87 2.03
C LEU A 249 5.22 -17.88 0.93
N ALA A 250 4.09 -18.57 1.03
CA ALA A 250 3.66 -19.53 0.01
C ALA A 250 3.46 -18.88 -1.37
N MET A 251 3.03 -17.61 -1.40
CA MET A 251 2.93 -16.85 -2.64
C MET A 251 4.31 -16.53 -3.24
N LEU A 252 5.27 -16.14 -2.40
CA LEU A 252 6.65 -15.97 -2.87
C LEU A 252 7.22 -17.28 -3.45
N ASP A 253 7.03 -18.40 -2.76
CA ASP A 253 7.47 -19.73 -3.22
C ASP A 253 6.82 -20.13 -4.55
N SER A 254 5.53 -19.80 -4.74
CA SER A 254 4.78 -20.07 -5.98
C SER A 254 5.27 -19.22 -7.16
N LEU A 255 5.56 -17.94 -6.92
CA LEU A 255 5.90 -16.98 -7.97
C LEU A 255 7.39 -16.98 -8.34
N TRP A 256 8.27 -17.31 -7.40
CA TRP A 256 9.72 -17.27 -7.61
C TRP A 256 10.21 -18.10 -8.80
N PRO A 257 9.71 -19.33 -9.04
CA PRO A 257 10.08 -20.11 -10.21
C PRO A 257 9.74 -19.41 -11.52
N LEU A 258 8.75 -18.52 -11.58
CA LEU A 258 8.33 -17.84 -12.81
C LEU A 258 9.30 -16.72 -13.23
N LEU A 259 10.18 -16.29 -12.33
CA LEU A 259 11.14 -15.22 -12.58
C LEU A 259 12.30 -15.70 -13.47
N ALA A 260 12.72 -14.89 -14.43
CA ALA A 260 13.87 -15.16 -15.28
C ALA A 260 15.19 -15.16 -14.46
N PRO A 261 16.26 -15.82 -14.93
CA PRO A 261 17.60 -15.59 -14.37
C PRO A 261 17.96 -14.09 -14.44
N ASN A 262 18.47 -13.53 -13.34
CA ASN A 262 18.69 -12.10 -13.12
C ASN A 262 17.40 -11.24 -13.15
N GLY A 263 16.22 -11.87 -13.18
CA GLY A 263 14.95 -11.17 -12.99
C GLY A 263 14.82 -10.68 -11.55
N ARG A 264 13.94 -9.70 -11.34
CA ARG A 264 13.68 -9.11 -10.02
C ARG A 264 12.24 -9.30 -9.56
N LEU A 265 12.06 -9.64 -8.29
CA LEU A 265 10.78 -9.68 -7.62
C LEU A 265 10.74 -8.61 -6.54
N LEU A 266 9.73 -7.76 -6.56
CA LEU A 266 9.44 -6.81 -5.49
C LEU A 266 8.30 -7.35 -4.64
N TYR A 267 8.61 -7.75 -3.40
CA TYR A 267 7.60 -8.05 -2.39
C TYR A 267 7.19 -6.76 -1.68
N ALA A 268 5.88 -6.55 -1.54
CA ALA A 268 5.30 -5.34 -1.00
C ALA A 268 4.12 -5.67 -0.07
N THR A 269 3.99 -4.93 1.03
CA THR A 269 2.79 -4.97 1.89
C THR A 269 2.45 -3.59 2.41
N CYS A 270 1.19 -3.35 2.75
CA CYS A 270 0.77 -2.19 3.55
C CYS A 270 0.68 -2.52 5.05
N SER A 271 1.59 -3.36 5.56
CA SER A 271 1.70 -3.73 6.97
C SER A 271 2.85 -2.99 7.67
N MET A 272 2.65 -2.68 8.95
CA MET A 272 3.71 -2.22 9.85
C MET A 272 4.35 -3.37 10.64
N LEU A 273 3.86 -4.60 10.51
CA LEU A 273 4.27 -5.72 11.35
C LEU A 273 5.44 -6.47 10.72
N ARG A 274 6.54 -6.62 11.46
CA ARG A 274 7.72 -7.36 11.01
C ARG A 274 7.41 -8.81 10.63
N GLN A 275 6.42 -9.40 11.31
CA GLN A 275 5.95 -10.77 11.06
C GLN A 275 5.45 -10.99 9.62
N GLU A 276 4.91 -9.98 8.97
CA GLU A 276 4.43 -10.02 7.57
C GLU A 276 5.48 -9.48 6.59
N ASN A 277 6.54 -8.86 7.09
CA ASN A 277 7.48 -8.09 6.31
C ASN A 277 8.82 -8.83 6.27
N ASP A 278 9.81 -8.33 7.00
CA ASP A 278 11.16 -8.85 7.00
C ASP A 278 11.26 -10.30 7.51
N ALA A 279 10.35 -10.74 8.38
CA ALA A 279 10.31 -12.14 8.82
C ALA A 279 9.87 -13.10 7.69
N VAL A 280 8.98 -12.67 6.79
CA VAL A 280 8.60 -13.45 5.61
C VAL A 280 9.78 -13.51 4.64
N VAL A 281 10.38 -12.36 4.36
CA VAL A 281 11.51 -12.25 3.43
C VAL A 281 12.73 -13.02 3.93
N SER A 282 13.07 -12.94 5.21
CA SER A 282 14.18 -13.72 5.79
C SER A 282 13.99 -15.21 5.62
N ARG A 283 12.78 -15.72 5.94
CA ARG A 283 12.45 -17.14 5.76
C ARG A 283 12.51 -17.59 4.30
N PHE A 284 12.10 -16.71 3.38
CA PHE A 284 12.19 -16.97 1.95
C PHE A 284 13.64 -17.04 1.47
N LEU A 285 14.48 -16.10 1.87
CA LEU A 285 15.92 -16.08 1.53
C LEU A 285 16.65 -17.32 2.06
N ASP A 286 16.33 -17.76 3.29
CA ASP A 286 16.88 -18.99 3.87
C ASP A 286 16.51 -20.24 3.05
N ALA A 287 15.30 -20.27 2.48
CA ALA A 287 14.80 -21.38 1.70
C ALA A 287 15.27 -21.34 0.24
N HIS A 288 15.72 -20.19 -0.28
CA HIS A 288 16.05 -19.98 -1.69
C HIS A 288 17.47 -19.40 -1.85
N PRO A 289 18.51 -20.24 -1.93
CA PRO A 289 19.91 -19.79 -2.00
C PRO A 289 20.26 -18.93 -3.21
N ASN A 290 19.44 -18.97 -4.26
CA ASN A 290 19.59 -18.12 -5.45
C ASN A 290 18.82 -16.80 -5.35
N ALA A 291 18.17 -16.51 -4.22
CA ALA A 291 17.56 -15.22 -3.93
C ALA A 291 18.56 -14.32 -3.19
N ALA A 292 18.63 -13.06 -3.59
CA ALA A 292 19.40 -12.04 -2.87
C ALA A 292 18.64 -10.73 -2.85
N VAL A 293 18.68 -10.03 -1.70
CA VAL A 293 18.11 -8.69 -1.57
C VAL A 293 18.99 -7.70 -2.33
N ILE A 294 18.33 -6.79 -3.05
CA ILE A 294 18.97 -5.62 -3.64
C ILE A 294 18.63 -4.42 -2.74
N GLU A 295 19.66 -3.87 -2.12
CA GLU A 295 19.57 -2.58 -1.40
C GLU A 295 19.70 -1.43 -2.41
N ALA A 296 18.65 -1.22 -3.22
CA ALA A 296 18.60 -0.14 -4.19
C ALA A 296 17.20 0.47 -4.26
N GLY A 297 17.17 1.79 -4.45
CA GLY A 297 15.96 2.58 -4.63
C GLY A 297 16.30 4.06 -4.82
N PRO A 298 15.32 4.92 -5.12
CA PRO A 298 15.56 6.35 -5.20
C PRO A 298 15.97 6.89 -3.82
N GLU A 299 17.19 7.43 -3.74
CA GLU A 299 17.81 7.98 -2.52
C GLU A 299 16.87 8.85 -1.66
N PRO A 300 16.12 9.82 -2.24
CA PRO A 300 15.18 10.63 -1.47
C PRO A 300 14.09 9.81 -0.76
N ALA A 301 13.58 8.74 -1.37
CA ALA A 301 12.57 7.87 -0.78
C ALA A 301 13.15 6.93 0.28
N MET A 302 14.37 6.44 0.06
CA MET A 302 15.07 5.61 1.06
C MET A 302 15.27 6.36 2.39
N ARG A 303 15.46 7.69 2.35
CA ARG A 303 15.56 8.53 3.55
C ARG A 303 14.28 8.66 4.35
N CYS A 304 13.12 8.38 3.74
CA CYS A 304 11.84 8.35 4.44
C CYS A 304 11.63 7.05 5.23
N THR A 305 12.43 6.01 4.97
CA THR A 305 12.29 4.70 5.60
C THR A 305 12.83 4.68 7.03
N VAL A 306 12.32 3.75 7.84
CA VAL A 306 12.81 3.51 9.19
C VAL A 306 14.02 2.56 9.12
N PRO A 307 15.15 2.89 9.78
CA PRO A 307 16.28 1.98 9.87
C PRO A 307 15.93 0.83 10.81
N PHE A 308 16.22 -0.40 10.40
CA PHE A 308 16.09 -1.59 11.23
C PHE A 308 16.99 -2.71 10.73
N ASP A 309 17.21 -3.72 11.57
CA ASP A 309 18.01 -4.90 11.26
C ASP A 309 17.12 -6.00 10.66
N GLY A 310 16.92 -5.92 9.36
CA GLY A 310 16.20 -6.91 8.56
C GLY A 310 16.22 -6.55 7.08
N PRO A 311 15.91 -7.51 6.19
CA PRO A 311 15.87 -7.23 4.76
C PRO A 311 14.78 -6.22 4.40
N GLY A 312 15.03 -5.40 3.38
CA GLY A 312 14.03 -4.51 2.80
C GLY A 312 13.96 -3.12 3.42
N LEU A 313 12.85 -2.43 3.12
CA LEU A 313 12.61 -1.03 3.44
C LEU A 313 11.23 -0.91 4.09
N GLN A 314 11.15 -0.21 5.23
CA GLN A 314 9.88 0.02 5.94
C GLN A 314 9.58 1.52 6.02
N LEU A 315 8.37 1.90 5.62
CA LEU A 315 7.74 3.18 5.94
C LEU A 315 6.74 2.96 7.07
N LEU A 316 6.73 3.87 8.05
CA LEU A 316 5.69 3.92 9.08
C LEU A 316 4.80 5.14 8.84
N PRO A 317 3.51 5.10 9.22
CA PRO A 317 2.62 6.24 9.10
C PRO A 317 3.22 7.51 9.70
N GLY A 318 3.04 8.63 9.00
CA GLY A 318 3.60 9.93 9.38
C GLY A 318 5.02 10.18 8.86
N ALA A 319 5.77 9.13 8.46
CA ALA A 319 7.00 9.32 7.70
C ALA A 319 6.65 9.89 6.31
N ALA A 320 7.14 11.10 6.02
CA ALA A 320 6.77 11.86 4.82
C ALA A 320 5.23 12.02 4.61
N ASP A 321 4.45 11.91 5.70
CA ASP A 321 2.97 11.87 5.66
C ASP A 321 2.39 10.79 4.71
N THR A 322 3.10 9.68 4.58
CA THR A 322 2.66 8.50 3.80
C THR A 322 2.04 7.43 4.70
N ASP A 323 1.40 6.44 4.07
CA ASP A 323 0.94 5.25 4.80
C ASP A 323 2.11 4.38 5.27
N GLY A 324 1.83 3.47 6.20
CA GLY A 324 2.77 2.41 6.53
C GLY A 324 2.87 1.40 5.38
N PHE A 325 4.08 1.11 4.94
CA PHE A 325 4.33 0.24 3.80
C PHE A 325 5.69 -0.43 3.89
N TYR A 326 5.84 -1.61 3.30
CA TYR A 326 7.08 -2.36 3.27
C TYR A 326 7.43 -2.82 1.86
N TYR A 327 8.72 -2.89 1.56
CA TYR A 327 9.26 -3.34 0.29
C TYR A 327 10.50 -4.21 0.48
N ALA A 328 10.60 -5.29 -0.28
CA ALA A 328 11.84 -6.05 -0.43
C ALA A 328 12.05 -6.39 -1.90
N LEU A 329 13.05 -5.75 -2.52
CA LEU A 329 13.48 -6.06 -3.88
C LEU A 329 14.48 -7.22 -3.82
N MET A 330 14.19 -8.29 -4.53
CA MET A 330 15.00 -9.49 -4.59
C MET A 330 15.35 -9.83 -6.03
N GLU A 331 16.54 -10.33 -6.26
CA GLU A 331 17.01 -10.80 -7.56
C GLU A 331 17.28 -12.30 -7.53
N ARG A 332 16.87 -12.97 -8.62
CA ARG A 332 17.17 -14.39 -8.84
C ARG A 332 18.53 -14.52 -9.51
N LYS A 333 19.54 -14.87 -8.72
CA LYS A 333 20.88 -15.20 -9.21
C LYS A 333 20.85 -16.43 -10.11
N VAL A 334 21.78 -16.46 -11.07
CA VAL A 334 22.06 -17.60 -11.96
C VAL A 334 22.66 -18.75 -11.16
#